data_AF-A0A7Y3IZQ7-F1
#
_entry.id   AF-A0A7Y3IZQ7-F1
#
_cell.length_a   1.000
_cell.length_b   1.000
_cell.length_c   1.000
_cell.angle_alpha   90.00
_cell.angle_beta   90.00
_cell.angle_gamma   90.00
#
_symmetry.space_group_name_H-M   'P 1'
#
loop_
_entity.id
_entity.type
_entity.pdbx_description
1 polymer ?
#
loop_
_entity_poly.entity_id
_entity_poly.type
_entity_poly.pdbx_seq_one_letter_code
_entity_poly.pdbx_strand_id
1 'polypeptide(L)'
;MEVLFQKIHTLSKSASFHIKLTEGQHYRRFYRQKEVLGDFVPPRGRHFAVGSKPVNSGLGFCFVSHTGSIQPSGFVPLDCGNVRTPALADVYRNHQTFRDLLDLSKLTGKCQSCEYRDYCSGGSRARTFATTGDYLGSEVACAYRPG
;
A
#
# COMPACT_ATOMS: atom_id res chain seq x y z
N MET A 1 -10.18 -1.49 -13.14
CA MET A 1 -9.48 -0.69 -12.11
C MET A 1 -9.13 0.72 -12.62
N GLU A 2 -8.38 0.86 -13.72
CA GLU A 2 -7.93 2.17 -14.25
C GLU A 2 -9.05 3.18 -14.52
N VAL A 3 -10.18 2.75 -15.08
CA VAL A 3 -11.35 3.63 -15.32
C VAL A 3 -11.86 4.26 -14.02
N LEU A 4 -11.88 3.50 -12.92
CA LEU A 4 -12.27 4.01 -11.61
C LEU A 4 -11.25 5.01 -11.07
N PHE A 5 -9.96 4.74 -11.26
CA PHE A 5 -8.90 5.69 -10.89
C PHE A 5 -8.98 7.00 -11.66
N GLN A 6 -9.31 6.96 -12.95
CA GLN A 6 -9.55 8.18 -13.72
C GLN A 6 -10.72 8.98 -13.13
N LYS A 7 -11.84 8.32 -12.80
CA LYS A 7 -12.99 8.98 -12.16
C LYS A 7 -12.62 9.60 -10.81
N ILE A 8 -11.91 8.84 -9.95
CA ILE A 8 -11.43 9.32 -8.65
C ILE A 8 -10.49 10.50 -8.82
N HIS A 9 -9.55 10.43 -9.77
CA HIS A 9 -8.60 11.50 -10.01
C HIS A 9 -9.28 12.78 -10.48
N THR A 10 -10.18 12.69 -11.45
CA THR A 10 -10.98 13.84 -11.91
C THR A 10 -11.78 14.44 -10.75
N LEU A 11 -12.46 13.61 -9.95
CA LEU A 11 -13.22 14.08 -8.80
C LEU A 11 -12.32 14.73 -7.74
N SER A 12 -11.12 14.18 -7.50
CA SER A 12 -10.17 14.75 -6.53
C SER A 12 -9.65 16.13 -6.89
N LYS A 13 -9.77 16.55 -8.17
CA LYS A 13 -9.38 17.91 -8.62
C LYS A 13 -10.46 18.96 -8.31
N SER A 14 -11.73 18.56 -8.19
CA SER A 14 -12.87 19.49 -8.05
C SER A 14 -13.66 19.32 -6.75
N ALA A 15 -13.53 18.20 -6.04
CA ALA A 15 -14.26 17.95 -4.80
C ALA A 15 -13.82 18.92 -3.68
N SER A 16 -14.78 19.36 -2.87
CA SER A 16 -14.55 20.19 -1.67
C SER A 16 -14.03 19.39 -0.46
N PHE A 17 -13.78 18.09 -0.62
CA PHE A 17 -13.34 17.19 0.43
C PHE A 17 -12.19 16.30 -0.04
N HIS A 18 -11.42 15.79 0.92
CA HIS A 18 -10.31 14.89 0.65
C HIS A 18 -10.82 13.49 0.31
N ILE A 19 -10.35 12.94 -0.81
CA ILE A 19 -10.63 11.56 -1.20
C ILE A 19 -9.43 10.70 -0.81
N LYS A 20 -9.69 9.72 0.06
CA LYS A 20 -8.72 8.70 0.46
C LYS A 20 -9.22 7.34 0.03
N LEU A 21 -8.32 6.54 -0.52
CA LEU A 21 -8.59 5.15 -0.87
C LEU A 21 -8.02 4.23 0.20
N THR A 22 -8.86 3.33 0.71
CA THR A 22 -8.46 2.21 1.56
C THR A 22 -8.14 1.02 0.67
N GLU A 23 -7.01 0.34 0.91
CA GLU A 23 -6.53 -0.76 0.06
C GLU A 23 -6.45 -0.43 -1.44
N GLY A 24 -6.20 0.84 -1.78
CA GLY A 24 -6.07 1.36 -3.14
C GLY A 24 -4.65 1.84 -3.48
N GLN A 25 -3.61 1.18 -2.98
CA GLN A 25 -2.22 1.64 -3.03
C GLN A 25 -1.72 1.85 -4.47
N HIS A 26 -2.17 1.03 -5.42
CA HIS A 26 -1.85 1.17 -6.85
C HIS A 26 -2.49 2.41 -7.52
N TYR A 27 -3.32 3.18 -6.81
CA TYR A 27 -3.72 4.54 -7.22
C TYR A 27 -2.55 5.53 -7.20
N ARG A 28 -1.60 5.38 -6.25
CA ARG A 28 -0.40 6.22 -6.22
C ARG A 28 0.42 6.11 -7.51
N ARG A 29 0.55 4.89 -8.04
CA ARG A 29 1.13 4.63 -9.37
C ARG A 29 0.35 5.37 -10.46
N PHE A 30 -0.97 5.20 -10.52
CA PHE A 30 -1.82 5.88 -11.52
C PHE A 30 -1.66 7.40 -11.47
N TYR A 31 -1.70 7.98 -10.27
CA TYR A 31 -1.51 9.40 -10.04
C TYR A 31 -0.14 9.85 -10.55
N ARG A 32 0.94 9.10 -10.27
CA ARG A 32 2.29 9.42 -10.78
C ARG A 32 2.40 9.36 -12.29
N GLN A 33 1.75 8.40 -12.96
CA GLN A 33 1.69 8.36 -14.41
C GLN A 33 1.06 9.63 -14.99
N LYS A 34 0.02 10.16 -14.34
CA LYS A 34 -0.66 11.39 -14.78
C LYS A 34 0.17 12.65 -14.50
N GLU A 35 0.94 12.69 -13.41
CA GLU A 35 1.88 13.80 -13.17
C GLU A 35 2.98 13.89 -14.23
N VAL A 36 3.59 12.74 -14.59
CA VAL A 36 4.70 12.69 -15.57
C VAL A 36 4.23 13.03 -16.99
N LEU A 37 2.99 12.69 -17.34
CA LEU A 37 2.42 12.89 -18.69
C LEU A 37 1.88 14.31 -18.96
N GLY A 38 2.02 15.24 -18.02
CA GLY A 38 1.61 16.64 -18.20
C GLY A 38 0.22 16.92 -17.64
N ASP A 39 0.20 17.45 -16.41
CA ASP A 39 -0.87 18.24 -15.79
C ASP A 39 -0.49 18.50 -14.31
N PHE A 40 0.71 19.04 -14.06
CA PHE A 40 1.08 19.44 -12.70
C PHE A 40 0.30 20.70 -12.29
N VAL A 41 -0.88 20.48 -11.71
CA VAL A 41 -1.56 21.46 -10.88
C VAL A 41 -1.20 21.10 -9.44
N PRO A 42 -0.33 21.86 -8.75
CA PRO A 42 -0.05 21.58 -7.35
C PRO A 42 -1.38 21.64 -6.60
N PRO A 43 -1.77 20.58 -5.86
CA PRO A 43 -3.04 20.59 -5.18
C PRO A 43 -3.06 21.75 -4.18
N ARG A 44 -4.04 22.64 -4.31
CA ARG A 44 -4.30 23.65 -3.28
C ARG A 44 -4.88 22.93 -2.06
N GLY A 45 -4.04 22.66 -1.06
CA GLY A 45 -4.41 22.02 0.20
C GLY A 45 -3.60 20.76 0.52
N ARG A 46 -3.81 20.20 1.73
CA ARG A 46 -3.16 18.97 2.24
C ARG A 46 -3.65 17.70 1.51
N HIS A 47 -3.64 17.68 0.19
CA HIS A 47 -3.87 16.45 -0.58
C HIS A 47 -2.72 15.48 -0.29
N PHE A 48 -3.01 14.19 -0.38
CA PHE A 48 -2.08 13.07 -0.15
C PHE A 48 -0.64 13.48 -0.45
N ALA A 49 0.25 13.41 0.54
CA ALA A 49 1.65 13.69 0.34
C ALA A 49 2.24 12.62 -0.61
N VAL A 50 2.15 12.89 -1.91
CA VAL A 50 2.65 12.01 -2.97
C VAL A 50 4.18 11.91 -2.93
N GLY A 51 4.85 12.84 -2.21
CA GLY A 51 6.27 12.76 -1.87
C GLY A 51 6.61 11.96 -0.60
N SER A 52 5.63 11.58 0.23
CA SER A 52 5.90 10.80 1.45
C SER A 52 5.97 9.31 1.13
N LYS A 53 6.92 8.61 1.77
CA LYS A 53 7.07 7.15 1.69
C LYS A 53 5.70 6.45 1.77
N PRO A 54 5.44 5.45 0.92
CA PRO A 54 4.18 4.73 0.95
C PRO A 54 3.95 4.07 2.31
N VAL A 55 2.72 4.15 2.78
CA VAL A 55 2.24 3.44 3.96
C VAL A 55 1.39 2.27 3.46
N ASN A 56 1.68 1.07 3.94
CA ASN A 56 1.01 -0.17 3.55
C ASN A 56 1.01 -1.16 4.72
N SER A 57 0.32 -2.31 4.62
CA SER A 57 0.30 -3.31 5.69
C SER A 57 1.72 -3.75 6.04
N GLY A 58 2.12 -3.57 7.30
CA GLY A 58 3.48 -3.82 7.78
C GLY A 58 4.55 -2.82 7.32
N LEU A 59 4.18 -1.83 6.50
CA LEU A 59 5.05 -0.77 6.01
C LEU A 59 4.57 0.58 6.57
N GLY A 60 5.16 0.98 7.70
CA GLY A 60 4.86 2.24 8.39
C GLY A 60 3.77 2.13 9.46
N PHE A 61 3.09 0.99 9.58
CA PHE A 61 2.18 0.69 10.69
C PHE A 61 1.98 -0.81 10.88
N CYS A 62 1.41 -1.17 12.03
CA CYS A 62 0.85 -2.49 12.32
C CYS A 62 -0.52 -2.33 12.99
N PHE A 63 -1.24 -3.44 13.14
CA PHE A 63 -2.52 -3.51 13.82
C PHE A 63 -2.40 -4.41 15.05
N VAL A 64 -3.11 -4.05 16.13
CA VAL A 64 -3.24 -4.85 17.34
C VAL A 64 -4.72 -5.14 17.53
N SER A 65 -5.10 -6.41 17.52
CA SER A 65 -6.49 -6.82 17.70
C SER A 65 -6.99 -6.58 19.13
N HIS A 66 -8.29 -6.72 19.36
CA HIS A 66 -8.87 -6.63 20.71
C HIS A 66 -8.32 -7.71 21.67
N THR A 67 -7.77 -8.82 21.16
CA THR A 67 -7.11 -9.85 21.97
C THR A 67 -5.61 -9.62 22.12
N GLY A 68 -5.07 -8.56 21.52
CA GLY A 68 -3.65 -8.22 21.55
C GLY A 68 -2.80 -8.89 20.47
N SER A 69 -3.39 -9.64 19.52
CA SER A 69 -2.63 -10.22 18.40
C SER A 69 -2.12 -9.11 17.48
N ILE A 70 -0.85 -9.19 17.12
CA ILE A 70 -0.13 -8.23 16.29
C ILE A 70 -0.20 -8.70 14.84
N GLN A 71 -0.63 -7.83 13.94
CA GLN A 71 -0.82 -8.13 12.53
C GLN A 71 -0.28 -6.99 11.66
N PRO A 72 0.08 -7.25 10.38
CA PRO A 72 0.53 -6.19 9.47
C PRO A 72 -0.51 -5.09 9.25
N SER A 73 -1.78 -5.44 9.24
CA SER A 73 -2.93 -4.53 9.25
C SER A 73 -4.18 -5.29 9.71
N GLY A 74 -5.27 -4.57 9.99
CA GLY A 74 -6.56 -5.22 10.31
C GLY A 74 -7.21 -5.99 9.15
N PHE A 75 -6.59 -5.98 7.96
CA PHE A 75 -7.06 -6.69 6.77
C PHE A 75 -6.12 -7.83 6.33
N VAL A 76 -4.97 -8.00 7.01
CA VAL A 76 -4.00 -9.06 6.72
C VAL A 76 -3.88 -9.93 7.98
N PRO A 77 -4.62 -11.05 8.08
CA PRO A 77 -4.70 -11.85 9.30
C PRO A 77 -3.47 -12.76 9.50
N LEU A 78 -2.27 -12.20 9.39
CA LEU A 78 -1.01 -12.87 9.70
C LEU A 78 -0.68 -12.60 11.16
N ASP A 79 -0.73 -13.64 11.99
CA ASP A 79 -0.36 -13.55 13.40
C ASP A 79 1.17 -13.38 13.53
N CYS A 80 1.58 -12.25 14.08
CA CYS A 80 2.99 -11.92 14.32
C CYS A 80 3.34 -11.97 15.82
N GLY A 81 2.44 -12.48 16.67
CA GLY A 81 2.61 -12.56 18.12
C GLY A 81 1.60 -11.72 18.88
N ASN A 82 1.82 -11.51 20.18
CA ASN A 82 0.90 -10.79 21.06
C ASN A 82 1.60 -9.64 21.78
N VAL A 83 0.95 -8.48 21.90
CA VAL A 83 1.51 -7.30 22.59
C VAL A 83 1.79 -7.51 24.08
N ARG A 84 1.23 -8.58 24.68
CA ARG A 84 1.54 -8.93 26.08
C ARG A 84 3.00 -9.35 26.25
N THR A 85 3.55 -10.08 25.29
CA THR A 85 4.94 -10.55 25.28
C THR A 85 5.30 -11.06 23.87
N PRO A 86 6.40 -10.62 23.23
CA PRO A 86 7.35 -9.56 23.63
C PRO A 86 6.85 -8.14 23.30
N ALA A 87 7.69 -7.10 23.49
CA ALA A 87 7.30 -5.72 23.23
C ALA A 87 6.92 -5.51 21.74
N LEU A 88 5.86 -4.73 21.49
CA LEU A 88 5.35 -4.46 20.14
C LEU A 88 6.43 -3.94 19.18
N ALA A 89 7.30 -3.05 19.67
CA ALA A 89 8.38 -2.48 18.86
C ALA A 89 9.40 -3.55 18.41
N ASP A 90 9.65 -4.57 19.22
CA ASP A 90 10.56 -5.66 18.88
C ASP A 90 9.94 -6.56 17.83
N VAL A 91 8.66 -6.90 17.99
CA VAL A 91 7.89 -7.65 16.99
C VAL A 91 7.91 -6.92 15.64
N TYR A 92 7.55 -5.63 15.64
CA TYR A 92 7.47 -4.84 14.41
C TYR A 92 8.82 -4.72 13.68
N ARG A 93 9.93 -4.63 14.42
CA ARG A 93 11.28 -4.50 13.82
C ARG A 93 11.88 -5.82 13.37
N ASN A 94 11.61 -6.90 14.11
CA ASN A 94 12.38 -8.14 13.98
C ASN A 94 11.58 -9.34 13.46
N HIS A 95 10.26 -9.35 13.57
CA HIS A 95 9.46 -10.48 13.06
C HIS A 95 9.58 -10.58 11.54
N GLN A 96 9.73 -11.82 11.05
CA GLN A 96 10.02 -12.11 9.64
C GLN A 96 9.02 -11.43 8.69
N THR A 97 7.72 -11.55 8.98
CA THR A 97 6.64 -10.93 8.17
C THR A 97 6.80 -9.42 8.02
N PHE A 98 7.15 -8.69 9.09
CA PHE A 98 7.34 -7.24 8.98
C PHE A 98 8.62 -6.92 8.20
N ARG A 99 9.71 -7.65 8.43
CA ARG A 99 10.95 -7.49 7.65
C ARG A 99 10.72 -7.74 6.16
N ASP A 100 9.89 -8.72 5.81
CA ASP A 100 9.52 -9.03 4.44
C ASP A 100 8.67 -7.92 3.80
N LEU A 101 7.69 -7.38 4.54
CA LEU A 101 6.83 -6.30 4.06
C LEU A 101 7.53 -4.95 3.95
N LEU A 102 8.58 -4.72 4.75
CA LEU A 102 9.44 -3.54 4.68
C LEU A 102 10.41 -3.59 3.49
N ASP A 103 10.81 -4.79 3.07
CA ASP A 103 11.74 -4.99 1.98
C ASP A 103 11.01 -5.17 0.63
N LEU A 104 10.83 -4.05 -0.07
CA LEU A 104 10.13 -4.06 -1.37
C LEU A 104 10.84 -4.90 -2.43
N SER A 105 12.12 -5.23 -2.27
CA SER A 105 12.83 -6.11 -3.21
C SER A 105 12.31 -7.55 -3.20
N LYS A 106 11.62 -7.95 -2.12
CA LYS A 106 11.01 -9.28 -1.96
C LYS A 106 9.64 -9.41 -2.63
N LEU A 107 9.09 -8.35 -3.18
CA LEU A 107 7.85 -8.43 -3.93
C LEU A 107 8.02 -9.31 -5.16
N THR A 108 7.06 -10.21 -5.39
CA THR A 108 7.14 -11.22 -6.44
C THR A 108 6.25 -10.86 -7.64
N GLY A 109 6.45 -11.58 -8.75
CA GLY A 109 5.74 -11.35 -10.00
C GLY A 109 6.14 -10.03 -10.67
N LYS A 110 5.19 -9.38 -11.36
CA LYS A 110 5.46 -8.13 -12.09
C LYS A 110 5.95 -6.98 -11.18
N CYS A 111 5.64 -7.01 -9.88
CA CYS A 111 6.05 -5.94 -8.97
C CYS A 111 7.57 -5.93 -8.72
N GLN A 112 8.28 -7.03 -8.98
CA GLN A 112 9.73 -7.15 -8.78
C GLN A 112 10.51 -6.19 -9.70
N SER A 113 10.08 -6.05 -10.95
CA SER A 113 10.70 -5.20 -11.98
C SER A 113 9.93 -3.90 -12.25
N CYS A 114 8.93 -3.57 -11.43
CA CYS A 114 8.07 -2.41 -11.63
C CYS A 114 8.77 -1.11 -11.21
N GLU A 115 8.86 -0.15 -12.13
CA GLU A 115 9.39 1.20 -11.92
C GLU A 115 8.54 2.04 -10.94
N TYR A 116 7.30 1.62 -10.67
CA TYR A 116 6.43 2.25 -9.68
C TYR A 116 6.41 1.58 -8.30
N ARG A 117 7.28 0.59 -8.08
CA ARG A 117 7.33 -0.19 -6.83
C ARG A 117 7.41 0.69 -5.60
N ASP A 118 8.25 1.73 -5.62
CA ASP A 118 8.45 2.60 -4.46
C ASP A 118 7.31 3.62 -4.24
N TYR A 119 6.37 3.72 -5.19
CA TYR A 119 5.21 4.60 -5.07
C TYR A 119 3.98 3.89 -4.53
N CYS A 120 3.71 2.67 -5.00
CA CYS A 120 2.55 1.90 -4.57
C CYS A 120 2.86 0.74 -3.63
N SER A 121 4.15 0.45 -3.40
CA SER A 121 4.62 -0.72 -2.65
C SER A 121 3.99 -2.03 -3.13
N GLY A 122 3.80 -2.17 -4.45
CA GLY A 122 3.21 -3.36 -5.06
C GLY A 122 1.70 -3.52 -4.93
N GLY A 123 0.97 -2.57 -4.33
CA GLY A 123 -0.48 -2.65 -4.17
C GLY A 123 -0.97 -3.05 -2.77
N SER A 124 -2.25 -3.40 -2.65
CA SER A 124 -2.87 -3.88 -1.40
C SER A 124 -2.33 -5.25 -1.01
N ARG A 125 -1.66 -5.32 0.15
CA ARG A 125 -1.24 -6.59 0.76
C ARG A 125 -2.41 -7.42 1.23
N ALA A 126 -3.46 -6.77 1.74
CA ALA A 126 -4.70 -7.43 2.15
C ALA A 126 -5.35 -8.17 0.98
N ARG A 127 -5.53 -7.47 -0.15
CA ARG A 127 -6.15 -8.07 -1.34
C ARG A 127 -5.30 -9.17 -1.93
N THR A 128 -3.99 -8.96 -2.08
CA THR A 128 -3.10 -10.01 -2.57
C THR A 128 -3.23 -11.25 -1.67
N PHE A 129 -3.00 -11.11 -0.36
CA PHE A 129 -3.06 -12.23 0.57
C PHE A 129 -4.43 -12.95 0.57
N ALA A 130 -5.55 -12.19 0.56
CA ALA A 130 -6.88 -12.77 0.51
C ALA A 130 -7.16 -13.56 -0.78
N THR A 131 -6.52 -13.19 -1.90
CA THR A 131 -6.74 -13.86 -3.20
C THR A 131 -5.75 -14.98 -3.49
N THR A 132 -4.51 -14.91 -2.97
CA THR A 132 -3.44 -15.84 -3.34
C THR A 132 -2.83 -16.60 -2.17
N GLY A 133 -3.05 -16.15 -0.93
CA GLY A 133 -2.31 -16.61 0.25
C GLY A 133 -0.87 -16.09 0.33
N ASP A 134 -0.37 -15.37 -0.69
CA ASP A 134 0.97 -14.79 -0.73
C ASP A 134 0.91 -13.28 -0.48
N TYR A 135 1.42 -12.83 0.68
CA TYR A 135 1.44 -11.40 1.02
C TYR A 135 2.56 -10.62 0.30
N LEU A 136 3.50 -11.27 -0.37
CA LEU A 136 4.54 -10.64 -1.20
C LEU A 136 4.18 -10.63 -2.69
N GLY A 137 3.08 -11.28 -3.04
CA GLY A 137 2.56 -11.37 -4.40
C GLY A 137 2.20 -10.03 -5.04
N SER A 138 2.27 -10.01 -6.37
CA SER A 138 1.72 -8.93 -7.19
C SER A 138 0.20 -8.80 -6.99
N GLU A 139 -0.29 -7.57 -6.80
CA GLU A 139 -1.74 -7.36 -6.64
C GLU A 139 -2.50 -7.63 -7.95
N VAL A 140 -3.46 -8.56 -7.87
CA VAL A 140 -4.28 -9.03 -9.01
C VAL A 140 -5.15 -7.92 -9.63
N ALA A 141 -5.57 -6.92 -8.86
CA ALA A 141 -6.40 -5.82 -9.34
C ALA A 141 -5.64 -4.76 -10.15
N CYS A 142 -4.30 -4.75 -10.04
CA CYS A 142 -3.47 -3.83 -10.78
C CYS A 142 -3.41 -4.26 -12.26
N ALA A 143 -3.91 -3.44 -13.18
CA ALA A 143 -3.85 -3.74 -14.62
C ALA A 143 -2.51 -3.36 -15.27
N TYR A 144 -1.64 -2.65 -14.54
CA TYR A 144 -0.37 -2.16 -15.06
C TYR A 144 0.60 -3.27 -15.45
N ARG A 145 1.31 -3.10 -16.57
CA ARG A 145 2.43 -3.97 -16.98
C ARG A 145 3.71 -3.13 -16.98
N PRO A 146 4.73 -3.50 -16.18
CA PRO A 146 6.05 -2.86 -16.23
C PRO A 146 6.70 -3.00 -17.60
N GLY A 147 7.54 -2.03 -17.96
CA GLY A 147 8.23 -1.97 -19.27
C GLY A 147 8.05 -0.62 -19.93
#